data_AF-A0AAV0MQ18-F1
#
_entry.id   AF-A0AAV0MQ18-F1
#
_cell.length_a   1.000
_cell.length_b   1.000
_cell.length_c   1.000
_cell.angle_alpha   90.00
_cell.angle_beta   90.00
_cell.angle_gamma   90.00
#
_symmetry.space_group_name_H-M   'P 1'
#
loop_
_entity.id
_entity.type
_entity.pdbx_description
1 polymer ?
#
loop_
_entity_poly.entity_id
_entity_poly.type
_entity_poly.pdbx_seq_one_letter_code
_entity_poly.pdbx_strand_id
1 'polypeptide(L)'
;MSSLLHSAAASSSAAATKLPVPASSFFRPVFLPTGLWLNGVFFKEKKLHSDTRGRCSAISKSRIQDYEADVFQQNGLPVIKWQDVVEDDMEHETLKVSISKDIKKRINTIKTMLSTMEDGEINVSAYDTAWVALVKNIDGSDRPQFPESLEWISDNQLPDGSWGDALIFQAHDRILNTLGCVIALTSWNLHPDKCAKGMKFFNENLRKLEDENMEHMPIGFEVAFPSLLELARRLDLDVANHSPVLQQIYAARNLKLKKIPKEILHTVPTTLLHSLEGMGELDWGRLLKLQCEDGSFLFSPASTAYALSQTNDQKSLGYLSKIVHKFRGGVPNVYPVDLFENIWAVDRMQRLGISRYFQPEITKCVDYIEKHWDQKGICWARNSEVHDIDDTAMGFRILRTHGRQVSPDVFKYFEKDGEFFCFAGQSNQAITGLFNLYRASQVLFPGEEILENAKEYAYKFLREKQASNELLDKWIITKDLPGEVGLALDVPYYASLPRVESRFFIQQYGGEEDVWIGKTLYRSPSLTLQPSTIIFLN
;
A
#
# COMPACT_ATOMS: atom_id res chain seq x y z
N MET A 1 58.45 -45.33 -10.65
CA MET A 1 59.52 -44.45 -11.18
C MET A 1 58.83 -43.25 -11.79
N SER A 2 59.10 -41.98 -11.42
CA SER A 2 60.05 -41.44 -10.42
C SER A 2 59.48 -40.14 -9.79
N SER A 3 60.02 -39.73 -8.62
CA SER A 3 60.13 -38.35 -8.05
C SER A 3 59.10 -37.27 -8.49
N LEU A 4 58.34 -36.57 -7.63
CA LEU A 4 58.39 -36.32 -6.16
C LEU A 4 59.62 -35.54 -5.63
N LEU A 5 59.43 -34.22 -5.38
CA LEU A 5 60.19 -33.26 -4.53
C LEU A 5 59.30 -31.99 -4.37
N HIS A 6 58.94 -31.37 -3.23
CA HIS A 6 59.02 -31.67 -1.78
C HIS A 6 59.98 -30.84 -0.87
N SER A 7 59.74 -29.51 -0.74
CA SER A 7 60.16 -28.64 0.38
C SER A 7 59.26 -27.38 0.38
N ALA A 8 58.67 -26.80 1.45
CA ALA A 8 58.82 -26.84 2.92
C ALA A 8 59.74 -25.76 3.55
N ALA A 9 59.24 -25.16 4.66
CA ALA A 9 59.90 -24.30 5.68
C ALA A 9 60.37 -22.86 5.33
N ALA A 10 60.43 -21.87 6.26
CA ALA A 10 59.66 -21.63 7.51
C ALA A 10 59.86 -20.21 8.11
N SER A 11 58.80 -19.67 8.75
CA SER A 11 58.76 -18.86 10.01
C SER A 11 59.72 -17.68 10.32
N SER A 12 59.14 -16.49 10.57
CA SER A 12 59.38 -15.58 11.73
C SER A 12 58.56 -14.27 11.54
N SER A 13 57.93 -13.54 12.49
CA SER A 13 57.83 -13.50 13.97
C SER A 13 58.44 -12.24 14.64
N ALA A 14 57.69 -11.13 14.64
CA ALA A 14 57.83 -9.94 15.50
C ALA A 14 56.44 -9.21 15.50
N ALA A 15 55.82 -8.67 16.56
CA ALA A 15 56.23 -8.07 17.84
C ALA A 15 56.95 -6.71 17.67
N ALA A 16 56.50 -5.57 18.23
CA ALA A 16 55.30 -5.24 19.03
C ALA A 16 54.64 -3.94 18.44
N THR A 17 53.78 -3.12 19.06
CA THR A 17 53.69 -2.65 20.47
C THR A 17 52.28 -2.07 20.75
N LYS A 18 51.79 -2.13 22.00
CA LYS A 18 50.59 -1.39 22.47
C LYS A 18 50.97 -0.03 23.06
N LEU A 19 50.05 0.95 23.03
CA LEU A 19 49.82 2.08 23.98
C LEU A 19 49.04 3.21 23.26
N PRO A 20 48.32 4.12 23.95
CA PRO A 20 47.29 3.88 24.97
C PRO A 20 45.94 4.56 24.63
N VAL A 21 44.89 4.26 25.41
CA VAL A 21 43.59 4.95 25.33
C VAL A 21 43.62 6.30 26.06
N PRO A 22 43.14 7.41 25.47
CA PRO A 22 42.80 8.63 26.21
C PRO A 22 41.39 8.50 26.81
N ALA A 23 41.25 8.67 28.12
CA ALA A 23 39.95 8.70 28.80
C ALA A 23 39.54 10.16 29.10
N SER A 24 38.29 10.52 28.81
CA SER A 24 37.74 11.84 29.17
C SER A 24 36.25 11.80 29.51
N SER A 25 35.94 12.17 30.76
CA SER A 25 34.66 12.70 31.25
C SER A 25 33.35 11.98 30.87
N PHE A 26 32.77 11.29 31.86
CA PHE A 26 31.31 11.17 31.97
C PHE A 26 30.67 12.57 31.96
N PHE A 27 29.64 12.77 31.14
CA PHE A 27 28.64 13.83 31.35
C PHE A 27 27.26 13.20 31.54
N ARG A 28 26.67 13.39 32.72
CA ARG A 28 25.25 13.11 32.96
C ARG A 28 24.41 14.23 32.34
N PRO A 29 23.33 13.95 31.60
CA PRO A 29 22.30 14.95 31.32
C PRO A 29 21.65 15.36 32.65
N VAL A 30 21.81 16.62 33.03
CA VAL A 30 21.10 17.20 34.18
C VAL A 30 19.78 17.78 33.67
N PHE A 31 18.67 17.22 34.14
CA PHE A 31 17.36 17.85 33.99
C PHE A 31 17.33 19.15 34.79
N LEU A 32 17.09 20.28 34.12
CA LEU A 32 16.55 21.48 34.74
C LEU A 32 15.51 22.11 33.79
N PRO A 33 14.30 22.44 34.27
CA PRO A 33 13.28 23.10 33.46
C PRO A 33 13.39 24.62 33.55
N THR A 34 13.08 25.31 32.46
CA THR A 34 12.43 26.64 32.50
C THR A 34 11.91 26.98 31.11
N GLY A 35 10.72 27.55 31.04
CA GLY A 35 10.25 28.30 29.88
C GLY A 35 9.89 29.71 30.33
N LEU A 36 10.15 30.71 29.48
CA LEU A 36 9.52 32.03 29.59
C LEU A 36 9.53 32.71 28.22
N TRP A 37 8.46 33.45 27.96
CA TRP A 37 8.21 34.17 26.71
C TRP A 37 9.02 35.46 26.60
N LEU A 38 9.20 35.97 25.38
CA LEU A 38 9.02 37.39 25.07
C LEU A 38 8.65 37.61 23.59
N ASN A 39 8.00 38.74 23.30
CA ASN A 39 7.49 39.13 21.97
C ASN A 39 8.63 39.62 21.05
N GLY A 40 8.52 39.67 19.72
CA GLY A 40 7.39 39.38 18.81
C GLY A 40 7.11 40.54 17.83
N VAL A 41 7.01 40.26 16.52
CA VAL A 41 6.63 41.24 15.48
C VAL A 41 5.65 40.59 14.49
N PHE A 42 4.63 41.34 14.07
CA PHE A 42 3.55 40.87 13.19
C PHE A 42 3.90 40.93 11.70
N PHE A 43 3.48 39.91 10.95
CA PHE A 43 2.88 40.09 9.62
C PHE A 43 1.45 39.53 9.63
N LYS A 44 0.59 40.01 8.72
CA LYS A 44 -0.87 39.98 8.91
C LYS A 44 -1.58 39.35 7.71
N GLU A 45 -1.92 38.07 7.81
CA GLU A 45 -2.84 37.40 6.89
C GLU A 45 -4.15 37.03 7.60
N LYS A 46 -5.28 37.16 6.89
CA LYS A 46 -6.61 36.86 7.44
C LYS A 46 -7.00 35.42 7.14
N LYS A 47 -6.95 34.54 8.14
CA LYS A 47 -7.62 33.23 8.10
C LYS A 47 -8.95 33.29 8.84
N LEU A 48 -10.00 32.74 8.23
CA LEU A 48 -11.34 32.62 8.81
C LEU A 48 -11.36 31.37 9.71
N HIS A 49 -11.62 31.54 11.01
CA HIS A 49 -11.72 30.43 11.96
C HIS A 49 -13.17 30.21 12.40
N SER A 50 -13.66 28.98 12.21
CA SER A 50 -14.79 28.42 12.96
C SER A 50 -14.25 27.72 14.22
N ASP A 51 -14.73 28.09 15.39
CA ASP A 51 -14.28 27.52 16.68
C ASP A 51 -15.06 26.23 17.01
N THR A 52 -14.43 25.06 16.79
CA THR A 52 -15.00 23.74 17.08
C THR A 52 -14.32 23.08 18.28
N ARG A 53 -14.63 23.59 19.49
CA ARG A 53 -14.11 23.03 20.75
C ARG A 53 -14.66 21.65 21.05
N GLY A 54 -13.91 20.60 20.70
CA GLY A 54 -14.16 19.25 21.17
C GLY A 54 -14.05 19.15 22.69
N ARG A 55 -15.17 18.90 23.39
CA ARG A 55 -15.18 18.64 24.84
C ARG A 55 -14.70 17.22 25.14
N CYS A 56 -13.40 17.03 25.39
CA CYS A 56 -12.92 15.85 26.10
C CYS A 56 -13.16 16.02 27.61
N SER A 57 -14.30 15.55 28.11
CA SER A 57 -14.59 15.47 29.55
C SER A 57 -14.06 14.16 30.15
N ALA A 58 -12.86 14.21 30.74
CA ALA A 58 -12.40 13.15 31.64
C ALA A 58 -13.21 13.21 32.95
N ILE A 59 -14.13 12.26 33.16
CA ILE A 59 -15.03 12.25 34.33
C ILE A 59 -14.27 11.71 35.57
N SER A 60 -13.44 12.55 36.18
CA SER A 60 -12.97 12.32 37.54
C SER A 60 -14.12 12.54 38.53
N LYS A 61 -14.71 11.45 39.07
CA LYS A 61 -15.76 11.55 40.09
C LYS A 61 -15.18 12.00 41.44
N SER A 62 -15.07 13.30 41.66
CA SER A 62 -15.05 13.86 43.02
C SER A 62 -16.42 13.68 43.67
N ARG A 63 -16.49 12.85 44.70
CA ARG A 63 -17.64 12.87 45.64
C ARG A 63 -17.54 14.10 46.53
N ILE A 64 -18.68 14.51 47.09
CA ILE A 64 -18.89 15.63 48.02
C ILE A 64 -18.87 17.01 47.32
N GLN A 65 -20.06 17.45 46.94
CA GLN A 65 -20.51 18.84 47.04
C GLN A 65 -22.02 18.81 47.29
N ASP A 66 -22.53 19.80 48.04
CA ASP A 66 -23.79 19.68 48.76
C ASP A 66 -25.03 19.95 47.88
N TYR A 67 -26.11 19.23 48.16
CA TYR A 67 -27.42 19.45 47.54
C TYR A 67 -28.20 20.54 48.30
N GLU A 68 -27.91 21.81 48.00
CA GLU A 68 -28.90 22.87 48.23
C GLU A 68 -30.02 22.74 47.19
N ALA A 69 -31.09 22.04 47.56
CA ALA A 69 -32.33 22.01 46.80
C ALA A 69 -33.18 23.23 47.16
N ASP A 70 -33.65 23.99 46.15
CA ASP A 70 -34.56 25.12 46.34
C ASP A 70 -35.95 24.65 46.84
N VAL A 71 -36.09 24.53 48.16
CA VAL A 71 -37.36 24.13 48.80
C VAL A 71 -38.33 25.32 48.86
N PHE A 72 -39.08 25.52 47.77
CA PHE A 72 -40.23 26.41 47.76
C PHE A 72 -41.34 25.87 48.68
N GLN A 73 -41.69 26.65 49.70
CA GLN A 73 -42.80 26.32 50.60
C GLN A 73 -44.15 26.72 50.01
N GLN A 74 -45.01 25.72 49.73
CA GLN A 74 -46.45 25.90 49.72
C GLN A 74 -47.09 24.83 50.61
N ASN A 75 -47.88 25.26 51.60
CA ASN A 75 -48.69 24.42 52.48
C ASN A 75 -47.95 23.26 53.21
N GLY A 76 -46.69 23.48 53.60
CA GLY A 76 -46.05 22.72 54.69
C GLY A 76 -45.56 21.30 54.38
N LEU A 77 -45.53 20.89 53.11
CA LEU A 77 -44.90 19.63 52.67
C LEU A 77 -43.82 19.92 51.61
N PRO A 78 -42.64 19.27 51.67
CA PRO A 78 -41.60 19.46 50.67
C PRO A 78 -42.00 18.74 49.36
N VAL A 79 -42.20 19.51 48.28
CA VAL A 79 -42.48 18.98 46.94
C VAL A 79 -41.21 19.07 46.10
N ILE A 80 -40.64 17.92 45.76
CA ILE A 80 -39.56 17.83 44.77
C ILE A 80 -40.16 18.04 43.38
N LYS A 81 -39.63 19.00 42.59
CA LYS A 81 -39.96 19.13 41.16
C LYS A 81 -39.34 17.96 40.38
N TRP A 82 -40.12 16.89 40.21
CA TRP A 82 -39.69 15.72 39.43
C TRP A 82 -39.58 16.00 37.92
N GLN A 83 -40.35 16.95 37.39
CA GLN A 83 -40.45 17.18 35.94
C GLN A 83 -39.12 17.65 35.34
N ASP A 84 -38.52 18.70 35.89
CA ASP A 84 -37.25 19.26 35.40
C ASP A 84 -36.11 18.21 35.40
N VAL A 85 -36.08 17.31 36.39
CA VAL A 85 -35.07 16.24 36.51
C VAL A 85 -35.35 15.09 35.54
N VAL A 86 -36.63 14.72 35.36
CA VAL A 86 -37.04 13.63 34.46
C VAL A 86 -36.86 14.04 32.99
N GLU A 87 -37.04 15.31 32.64
CA GLU A 87 -36.75 15.81 31.29
C GLU A 87 -35.25 15.74 30.96
N ASP A 88 -34.38 16.20 31.87
CA ASP A 88 -32.91 16.07 31.74
C ASP A 88 -32.46 14.60 31.61
N ASP A 89 -32.96 13.70 32.47
CA ASP A 89 -32.64 12.27 32.39
C ASP A 89 -33.20 11.64 31.10
N MET A 90 -34.40 12.01 30.65
CA MET A 90 -34.99 11.53 29.40
C MET A 90 -34.23 12.00 28.15
N GLU A 91 -33.79 13.25 28.09
CA GLU A 91 -32.89 13.71 27.02
C GLU A 91 -31.57 12.95 27.07
N HIS A 92 -31.00 12.79 28.27
CA HIS A 92 -29.71 12.12 28.43
C HIS A 92 -29.78 10.61 28.12
N GLU A 93 -30.90 9.92 28.37
CA GLU A 93 -31.18 8.57 27.88
C GLU A 93 -31.44 8.51 26.38
N THR A 94 -32.23 9.44 25.83
CA THR A 94 -32.50 9.52 24.38
C THR A 94 -31.19 9.69 23.60
N LEU A 95 -30.26 10.52 24.09
CA LEU A 95 -28.94 10.71 23.52
C LEU A 95 -28.08 9.42 23.59
N LYS A 96 -28.07 8.73 24.75
CA LYS A 96 -27.39 7.42 24.91
C LYS A 96 -27.95 6.37 23.94
N VAL A 97 -29.27 6.31 23.77
CA VAL A 97 -29.96 5.41 22.85
C VAL A 97 -29.64 5.74 21.39
N SER A 98 -29.55 7.03 21.04
CA SER A 98 -29.15 7.47 19.69
C SER A 98 -27.72 7.04 19.36
N ILE A 99 -26.76 7.35 20.24
CA ILE A 99 -25.35 6.94 20.09
C ILE A 99 -25.22 5.41 20.00
N SER A 100 -26.00 4.65 20.79
CA SER A 100 -26.04 3.18 20.70
C SER A 100 -26.54 2.67 19.35
N LYS A 101 -27.51 3.35 18.71
CA LYS A 101 -28.02 3.01 17.37
C LYS A 101 -26.95 3.28 16.30
N ASP A 102 -26.27 4.43 16.35
CA ASP A 102 -25.23 4.78 15.37
C ASP A 102 -24.00 3.89 15.48
N ILE A 103 -23.56 3.53 16.70
CA ILE A 103 -22.50 2.54 16.93
C ILE A 103 -22.89 1.19 16.29
N LYS A 104 -24.11 0.71 16.54
CA LYS A 104 -24.62 -0.55 15.93
C LYS A 104 -24.68 -0.47 14.41
N LYS A 105 -25.11 0.66 13.83
CA LYS A 105 -25.15 0.89 12.38
C LYS A 105 -23.75 0.81 11.76
N ARG A 106 -22.76 1.47 12.36
CA ARG A 106 -21.36 1.47 11.89
C ARG A 106 -20.72 0.08 12.03
N ILE A 107 -20.94 -0.61 13.15
CA ILE A 107 -20.51 -2.02 13.34
C ILE A 107 -21.12 -2.92 12.26
N ASN A 108 -22.43 -2.82 11.99
CA ASN A 108 -23.09 -3.65 10.99
C ASN A 108 -22.55 -3.36 9.57
N THR A 109 -22.23 -2.11 9.25
CA THR A 109 -21.62 -1.74 7.95
C THR A 109 -20.26 -2.44 7.77
N ILE A 110 -19.39 -2.38 8.78
CA ILE A 110 -18.07 -3.04 8.75
C ILE A 110 -18.23 -4.58 8.74
N LYS A 111 -19.21 -5.15 9.46
CA LYS A 111 -19.50 -6.59 9.41
C LYS A 111 -19.96 -7.06 8.04
N THR A 112 -20.78 -6.27 7.34
CA THR A 112 -21.17 -6.56 5.95
C THR A 112 -19.92 -6.54 5.06
N MET A 113 -19.16 -5.44 5.08
CA MET A 113 -17.91 -5.27 4.31
C MET A 113 -16.96 -6.47 4.48
N LEU A 114 -16.61 -6.82 5.73
CA LEU A 114 -15.74 -7.97 6.02
C LEU A 114 -16.36 -9.34 5.65
N SER A 115 -17.69 -9.43 5.53
CA SER A 115 -18.39 -10.66 5.14
C SER A 115 -18.64 -10.77 3.63
N THR A 116 -18.35 -9.72 2.85
CA THR A 116 -18.50 -9.68 1.39
C THR A 116 -17.17 -9.58 0.65
N MET A 117 -16.04 -9.75 1.36
CA MET A 117 -14.71 -9.84 0.75
C MET A 117 -14.59 -11.10 -0.13
N GLU A 118 -13.99 -10.94 -1.31
CA GLU A 118 -13.85 -11.98 -2.34
C GLU A 118 -12.43 -11.90 -2.95
N ASP A 119 -12.33 -11.71 -4.27
CA ASP A 119 -11.12 -11.42 -5.06
C ASP A 119 -10.52 -10.02 -4.80
N GLY A 120 -11.08 -9.25 -3.85
CA GLY A 120 -10.67 -7.89 -3.48
C GLY A 120 -11.52 -6.74 -4.08
N GLU A 121 -11.70 -5.66 -3.31
CA GLU A 121 -12.18 -4.35 -3.74
C GLU A 121 -11.00 -3.40 -4.03
N ILE A 122 -10.95 -2.89 -5.27
CA ILE A 122 -9.90 -2.00 -5.78
C ILE A 122 -10.50 -1.11 -6.88
N ASN A 123 -10.03 0.13 -7.04
CA ASN A 123 -10.49 1.01 -8.14
C ASN A 123 -9.90 0.62 -9.50
N VAL A 124 -10.60 1.04 -10.56
CA VAL A 124 -10.17 0.84 -11.95
C VAL A 124 -8.92 1.66 -12.28
N SER A 125 -8.00 1.06 -13.03
CA SER A 125 -6.85 1.71 -13.65
C SER A 125 -7.17 2.03 -15.10
N ALA A 126 -7.02 3.30 -15.50
CA ALA A 126 -7.30 3.71 -16.86
C ALA A 126 -6.19 3.25 -17.84
N TYR A 127 -4.95 3.14 -17.37
CA TYR A 127 -3.83 2.53 -18.10
C TYR A 127 -4.09 1.05 -18.44
N ASP A 128 -4.41 0.21 -17.44
CA ASP A 128 -4.68 -1.21 -17.71
C ASP A 128 -5.96 -1.41 -18.54
N THR A 129 -7.00 -0.58 -18.31
CA THR A 129 -8.22 -0.58 -19.14
C THR A 129 -7.90 -0.20 -20.59
N ALA A 130 -6.97 0.73 -20.85
CA ALA A 130 -6.53 1.07 -22.19
C ALA A 130 -5.84 -0.10 -22.91
N TRP A 131 -5.02 -0.89 -22.21
CA TRP A 131 -4.42 -2.10 -22.79
C TRP A 131 -5.46 -3.18 -23.10
N VAL A 132 -6.47 -3.37 -22.24
CA VAL A 132 -7.60 -4.27 -22.51
C VAL A 132 -8.42 -3.79 -23.71
N ALA A 133 -8.68 -2.47 -23.81
CA ALA A 133 -9.39 -1.85 -24.93
C ALA A 133 -8.64 -1.95 -26.28
N LEU A 134 -7.31 -2.16 -26.28
CA LEU A 134 -6.49 -2.36 -27.49
C LEU A 134 -6.57 -3.80 -28.05
N VAL A 135 -7.09 -4.77 -27.30
CA VAL A 135 -7.19 -6.16 -27.74
C VAL A 135 -8.19 -6.27 -28.91
N LYS A 136 -7.71 -6.72 -30.07
CA LYS A 136 -8.57 -7.06 -31.22
C LYS A 136 -9.30 -8.39 -30.98
N ASN A 137 -10.47 -8.56 -31.60
CA ASN A 137 -11.26 -9.77 -31.43
C ASN A 137 -10.51 -11.04 -31.86
N ILE A 138 -10.52 -12.09 -31.03
CA ILE A 138 -9.82 -13.35 -31.28
C ILE A 138 -10.37 -14.13 -32.48
N ASP A 139 -11.56 -13.79 -32.99
CA ASP A 139 -12.11 -14.35 -34.24
C ASP A 139 -11.45 -13.78 -35.51
N GLY A 140 -10.55 -12.79 -35.37
CA GLY A 140 -9.84 -12.14 -36.47
C GLY A 140 -10.60 -10.98 -37.13
N SER A 141 -11.78 -10.62 -36.63
CA SER A 141 -12.52 -9.44 -37.11
C SER A 141 -11.95 -8.13 -36.53
N ASP A 142 -12.00 -7.06 -37.33
CA ASP A 142 -11.39 -5.77 -37.00
C ASP A 142 -12.27 -4.92 -36.07
N ARG A 143 -12.53 -5.46 -34.87
CA ARG A 143 -13.33 -4.86 -33.78
C ARG A 143 -12.65 -5.14 -32.43
N PRO A 144 -12.91 -4.33 -31.39
CA PRO A 144 -12.40 -4.62 -30.05
C PRO A 144 -12.95 -5.96 -29.52
N GLN A 145 -12.14 -6.66 -28.74
CA GLN A 145 -12.54 -7.83 -27.96
C GLN A 145 -13.40 -7.43 -26.75
N PHE A 146 -13.20 -6.21 -26.23
CA PHE A 146 -13.85 -5.65 -25.05
C PHE A 146 -14.34 -4.21 -25.34
N PRO A 147 -15.41 -4.02 -26.15
CA PRO A 147 -15.95 -2.69 -26.44
C PRO A 147 -16.33 -1.90 -25.17
N GLU A 148 -16.76 -2.60 -24.10
CA GLU A 148 -17.11 -2.01 -22.81
C GLU A 148 -15.93 -1.26 -22.16
N SER A 149 -14.69 -1.66 -22.45
CA SER A 149 -13.50 -0.95 -21.98
C SER A 149 -13.29 0.40 -22.69
N LEU A 150 -13.74 0.54 -23.95
CA LEU A 150 -13.72 1.82 -24.66
C LEU A 150 -14.84 2.75 -24.17
N GLU A 151 -16.01 2.21 -23.86
CA GLU A 151 -17.10 2.94 -23.20
C GLU A 151 -16.67 3.44 -21.81
N TRP A 152 -16.02 2.59 -21.01
CA TRP A 152 -15.45 3.02 -19.73
C TRP A 152 -14.43 4.15 -19.89
N ILE A 153 -13.50 4.04 -20.85
CA ILE A 153 -12.50 5.09 -21.12
C ILE A 153 -13.17 6.40 -21.56
N SER A 154 -14.20 6.34 -22.41
CA SER A 154 -15.01 7.52 -22.76
C SER A 154 -15.52 8.19 -21.49
N ASP A 155 -16.23 7.45 -20.64
CA ASP A 155 -17.10 8.06 -19.64
C ASP A 155 -16.34 8.53 -18.39
N ASN A 156 -15.10 8.09 -18.20
CA ASN A 156 -14.27 8.39 -17.02
C ASN A 156 -13.14 9.41 -17.27
N GLN A 157 -13.21 10.20 -18.35
CA GLN A 157 -12.27 11.33 -18.56
C GLN A 157 -12.50 12.43 -17.51
N LEU A 158 -11.43 12.86 -16.83
CA LEU A 158 -11.46 13.91 -15.82
C LEU A 158 -11.68 15.32 -16.43
N PRO A 159 -12.18 16.30 -15.65
CA PRO A 159 -12.51 17.64 -16.17
C PRO A 159 -11.33 18.44 -16.76
N ASP A 160 -10.09 18.09 -16.41
CA ASP A 160 -8.85 18.66 -16.97
C ASP A 160 -8.43 18.02 -18.31
N GLY A 161 -9.14 16.98 -18.76
CA GLY A 161 -8.83 16.19 -19.95
C GLY A 161 -7.99 14.93 -19.69
N SER A 162 -7.54 14.72 -18.45
CA SER A 162 -6.73 13.56 -18.06
C SER A 162 -7.54 12.33 -17.67
N TRP A 163 -6.85 11.23 -17.38
CA TRP A 163 -7.33 10.08 -16.62
C TRP A 163 -6.32 9.78 -15.51
N GLY A 164 -6.73 9.07 -14.44
CA GLY A 164 -5.91 8.72 -13.27
C GLY A 164 -6.66 8.92 -11.95
N ASP A 165 -5.97 8.96 -10.80
CA ASP A 165 -6.65 9.23 -9.51
C ASP A 165 -7.25 10.64 -9.48
N ALA A 166 -8.52 10.74 -9.07
CA ALA A 166 -9.29 11.98 -9.12
C ALA A 166 -9.04 12.92 -7.92
N LEU A 167 -8.47 12.42 -6.81
CA LEU A 167 -8.28 13.14 -5.56
C LEU A 167 -6.84 13.65 -5.42
N ILE A 168 -5.85 12.84 -5.80
CA ILE A 168 -4.43 13.20 -5.83
C ILE A 168 -3.98 13.43 -7.28
N PHE A 169 -3.29 14.55 -7.52
CA PHE A 169 -2.55 14.77 -8.74
C PHE A 169 -1.12 14.27 -8.57
N GLN A 170 -0.73 13.29 -9.39
CA GLN A 170 0.67 12.93 -9.62
C GLN A 170 0.91 12.95 -11.14
N ALA A 171 1.93 13.66 -11.62
CA ALA A 171 2.18 13.80 -13.05
C ALA A 171 2.50 12.45 -13.70
N HIS A 172 3.25 11.57 -13.02
CA HIS A 172 3.52 10.20 -13.46
C HIS A 172 2.23 9.42 -13.77
N ASP A 173 1.33 9.33 -12.80
CA ASP A 173 0.03 8.63 -12.94
C ASP A 173 -0.82 9.27 -14.04
N ARG A 174 -1.05 10.59 -13.98
CA ARG A 174 -1.93 11.28 -14.92
C ARG A 174 -1.43 11.19 -16.36
N ILE A 175 -0.13 11.29 -16.59
CA ILE A 175 0.46 11.23 -17.94
C ILE A 175 0.43 9.80 -18.49
N LEU A 176 0.70 8.78 -17.66
CA LEU A 176 0.65 7.37 -18.05
C LEU A 176 -0.77 6.94 -18.44
N ASN A 177 -1.75 7.20 -17.56
CA ASN A 177 -3.16 6.90 -17.80
C ASN A 177 -3.69 7.64 -19.04
N THR A 178 -3.47 8.96 -19.12
CA THR A 178 -3.98 9.79 -20.23
C THR A 178 -3.44 9.34 -21.58
N LEU A 179 -2.13 9.08 -21.68
CA LEU A 179 -1.53 8.63 -22.95
C LEU A 179 -2.10 7.26 -23.37
N GLY A 180 -2.28 6.33 -22.42
CA GLY A 180 -2.92 5.03 -22.68
C GLY A 180 -4.33 5.19 -23.23
N CYS A 181 -5.18 5.96 -22.55
CA CYS A 181 -6.57 6.20 -22.97
C CYS A 181 -6.68 6.85 -24.34
N VAL A 182 -5.82 7.84 -24.65
CA VAL A 182 -5.78 8.45 -25.99
C VAL A 182 -5.36 7.42 -27.05
N ILE A 183 -4.35 6.60 -26.81
CA ILE A 183 -3.91 5.55 -27.74
C ILE A 183 -5.04 4.56 -28.02
N ALA A 184 -5.77 4.11 -26.99
CA ALA A 184 -6.90 3.19 -27.13
C ALA A 184 -8.04 3.80 -27.97
N LEU A 185 -8.49 5.01 -27.64
CA LEU A 185 -9.57 5.69 -28.38
C LEU A 185 -9.16 6.00 -29.83
N THR A 186 -7.91 6.44 -30.04
CA THR A 186 -7.37 6.75 -31.38
C THR A 186 -7.26 5.49 -32.25
N SER A 187 -6.84 4.36 -31.68
CA SER A 187 -6.69 3.08 -32.40
C SER A 187 -8.00 2.55 -32.99
N TRP A 188 -9.14 2.93 -32.42
CA TRP A 188 -10.48 2.57 -32.91
C TRP A 188 -11.23 3.75 -33.56
N ASN A 189 -10.57 4.91 -33.74
CA ASN A 189 -11.16 6.14 -34.28
C ASN A 189 -12.43 6.60 -33.52
N LEU A 190 -12.40 6.51 -32.19
CA LEU A 190 -13.52 6.89 -31.30
C LEU A 190 -13.22 8.18 -30.53
N HIS A 191 -14.28 8.91 -30.17
CA HIS A 191 -14.24 10.10 -29.30
C HIS A 191 -13.07 11.08 -29.56
N PRO A 192 -12.94 11.63 -30.78
CA PRO A 192 -11.82 12.52 -31.15
C PRO A 192 -11.75 13.79 -30.29
N ASP A 193 -12.87 14.24 -29.71
CA ASP A 193 -12.89 15.37 -28.77
C ASP A 193 -12.20 15.02 -27.43
N LYS A 194 -12.38 13.77 -26.95
CA LYS A 194 -11.71 13.26 -25.74
C LYS A 194 -10.23 13.05 -26.01
N CYS A 195 -9.88 12.53 -27.19
CA CYS A 195 -8.49 12.40 -27.65
C CYS A 195 -7.78 13.77 -27.69
N ALA A 196 -8.42 14.79 -28.28
CA ALA A 196 -7.87 16.15 -28.34
C ALA A 196 -7.67 16.77 -26.94
N LYS A 197 -8.62 16.58 -26.01
CA LYS A 197 -8.47 17.00 -24.61
C LYS A 197 -7.30 16.28 -23.91
N GLY A 198 -7.18 14.97 -24.11
CA GLY A 198 -6.09 14.15 -23.55
C GLY A 198 -4.71 14.55 -24.07
N MET A 199 -4.56 14.75 -25.39
CA MET A 199 -3.31 15.23 -25.98
C MET A 199 -2.96 16.66 -25.56
N LYS A 200 -3.98 17.52 -25.36
CA LYS A 200 -3.77 18.85 -24.79
C LYS A 200 -3.22 18.75 -23.36
N PHE A 201 -3.89 17.99 -22.48
CA PHE A 201 -3.42 17.76 -21.11
C PHE A 201 -2.00 17.19 -21.09
N PHE A 202 -1.73 16.15 -21.89
CA PHE A 202 -0.41 15.53 -22.02
C PHE A 202 0.67 16.56 -22.33
N ASN A 203 0.50 17.35 -23.39
CA ASN A 203 1.50 18.32 -23.82
C ASN A 203 1.64 19.52 -22.88
N GLU A 204 0.58 19.95 -22.19
CA GLU A 204 0.64 21.00 -21.17
C GLU A 204 1.30 20.54 -19.85
N ASN A 205 1.25 19.23 -19.53
CA ASN A 205 1.74 18.71 -18.25
C ASN A 205 3.06 17.92 -18.34
N LEU A 206 3.52 17.52 -19.54
CA LEU A 206 4.67 16.61 -19.73
C LEU A 206 5.93 17.01 -18.94
N ARG A 207 6.22 18.31 -18.82
CA ARG A 207 7.40 18.82 -18.09
C ARG A 207 7.36 18.57 -16.58
N LYS A 208 6.17 18.40 -15.98
CA LYS A 208 6.03 18.14 -14.53
C LYS A 208 6.68 16.82 -14.09
N LEU A 209 6.97 15.91 -15.04
CA LEU A 209 7.79 14.72 -14.77
C LEU A 209 9.23 15.06 -14.34
N GLU A 210 9.73 16.28 -14.61
CA GLU A 210 11.04 16.76 -14.15
C GLU A 210 11.04 17.18 -12.66
N ASP A 211 9.87 17.49 -12.10
CA ASP A 211 9.68 17.98 -10.72
C ASP A 211 9.17 16.90 -9.73
N GLU A 212 8.85 15.70 -10.22
CA GLU A 212 8.18 14.64 -9.46
C GLU A 212 9.11 13.85 -8.52
N ASN A 213 8.54 13.28 -7.44
CA ASN A 213 9.29 12.38 -6.57
C ASN A 213 9.49 11.00 -7.22
N MET A 214 10.74 10.70 -7.57
CA MET A 214 11.17 9.42 -8.15
C MET A 214 10.85 8.19 -7.27
N GLU A 215 10.80 8.35 -5.94
CA GLU A 215 10.45 7.23 -5.05
C GLU A 215 9.01 6.76 -5.29
N HIS A 216 8.09 7.71 -5.42
CA HIS A 216 6.68 7.46 -5.72
C HIS A 216 6.41 7.19 -7.22
N MET A 217 7.45 7.03 -8.06
CA MET A 217 7.25 6.69 -9.48
C MET A 217 6.54 5.32 -9.61
N PRO A 218 5.42 5.21 -10.35
CA PRO A 218 4.64 3.99 -10.49
C PRO A 218 5.42 2.78 -11.02
N ILE A 219 4.93 1.58 -10.68
CA ILE A 219 5.56 0.30 -11.02
C ILE A 219 5.76 0.22 -12.53
N GLY A 220 7.01 0.01 -12.95
CA GLY A 220 7.34 -0.20 -14.36
C GLY A 220 7.23 1.04 -15.26
N PHE A 221 6.94 2.24 -14.73
CA PHE A 221 6.75 3.48 -15.53
C PHE A 221 7.88 3.70 -16.56
N GLU A 222 9.15 3.55 -16.16
CA GLU A 222 10.33 3.66 -17.04
C GLU A 222 10.30 2.73 -18.26
N VAL A 223 9.53 1.65 -18.22
CA VAL A 223 9.46 0.60 -19.25
C VAL A 223 8.13 0.67 -20.01
N ALA A 224 7.03 0.89 -19.29
CA ALA A 224 5.69 1.07 -19.80
C ALA A 224 5.53 2.37 -20.61
N PHE A 225 5.91 3.52 -20.05
CA PHE A 225 5.65 4.83 -20.64
C PHE A 225 6.36 5.03 -22.00
N PRO A 226 7.64 4.66 -22.19
CA PRO A 226 8.29 4.75 -23.50
C PRO A 226 7.71 3.79 -24.55
N SER A 227 7.04 2.71 -24.12
CA SER A 227 6.34 1.78 -25.00
C SER A 227 5.00 2.37 -25.47
N LEU A 228 4.28 3.08 -24.61
CA LEU A 228 3.14 3.90 -25.04
C LEU A 228 3.58 5.00 -26.00
N LEU A 229 4.71 5.68 -25.76
CA LEU A 229 5.24 6.68 -26.70
C LEU A 229 5.62 6.07 -28.06
N GLU A 230 6.06 4.82 -28.10
CA GLU A 230 6.29 4.07 -29.34
C GLU A 230 4.98 3.72 -30.06
N LEU A 231 3.91 3.37 -29.34
CA LEU A 231 2.57 3.17 -29.92
C LEU A 231 1.96 4.47 -30.42
N ALA A 232 2.05 5.56 -29.66
CA ALA A 232 1.53 6.87 -30.03
C ALA A 232 2.12 7.38 -31.36
N ARG A 233 3.43 7.18 -31.60
CA ARG A 233 4.08 7.49 -32.87
C ARG A 233 3.59 6.65 -34.05
N ARG A 234 3.11 5.42 -33.82
CA ARG A 234 2.50 4.58 -34.88
C ARG A 234 1.06 5.01 -35.22
N LEU A 235 0.50 5.92 -34.44
CA LEU A 235 -0.82 6.54 -34.62
C LEU A 235 -0.70 8.04 -34.98
N ASP A 236 0.49 8.49 -35.40
CA ASP A 236 0.82 9.88 -35.76
C ASP A 236 0.48 10.95 -34.68
N LEU A 237 0.44 10.55 -33.40
CA LEU A 237 0.18 11.47 -32.28
C LEU A 237 1.42 12.31 -31.93
N ASP A 238 1.26 13.63 -31.84
CA ASP A 238 2.32 14.54 -31.40
C ASP A 238 2.57 14.47 -29.89
N VAL A 239 3.50 13.58 -29.53
CA VAL A 239 3.99 13.36 -28.16
C VAL A 239 5.28 14.16 -27.84
N ALA A 240 5.48 15.33 -28.45
CA ALA A 240 6.54 16.29 -28.11
C ALA A 240 7.97 15.68 -28.07
N ASN A 241 8.33 14.94 -29.11
CA ASN A 241 9.51 14.06 -29.19
C ASN A 241 10.88 14.67 -28.82
N HIS A 242 11.01 15.99 -28.82
CA HIS A 242 12.26 16.70 -28.46
C HIS A 242 12.33 17.12 -26.98
N SER A 243 11.33 16.76 -26.15
CA SER A 243 11.30 17.08 -24.73
C SER A 243 12.45 16.39 -23.95
N PRO A 244 13.27 17.12 -23.15
CA PRO A 244 14.41 16.54 -22.44
C PRO A 244 14.05 15.39 -21.50
N VAL A 245 12.96 15.49 -20.73
CA VAL A 245 12.53 14.41 -19.83
C VAL A 245 12.26 13.09 -20.55
N LEU A 246 11.74 13.13 -21.79
CA LEU A 246 11.54 11.90 -22.57
C LEU A 246 12.87 11.23 -22.89
N GLN A 247 13.90 11.99 -23.26
CA GLN A 247 15.23 11.46 -23.55
C GLN A 247 15.84 10.79 -22.31
N GLN A 248 15.64 11.38 -21.13
CA GLN A 248 16.06 10.81 -19.84
C GLN A 248 15.34 9.49 -19.54
N ILE A 249 14.01 9.43 -19.71
CA ILE A 249 13.24 8.19 -19.50
C ILE A 249 13.63 7.10 -20.52
N TYR A 250 13.90 7.44 -21.79
CA TYR A 250 14.44 6.47 -22.75
C TYR A 250 15.84 5.96 -22.35
N ALA A 251 16.71 6.82 -21.80
CA ALA A 251 18.01 6.38 -21.28
C ALA A 251 17.85 5.45 -20.06
N ALA A 252 16.93 5.75 -19.14
CA ALA A 252 16.58 4.92 -17.99
C ALA A 252 16.05 3.54 -18.43
N ARG A 253 15.07 3.49 -19.36
CA ARG A 253 14.58 2.23 -19.96
C ARG A 253 15.72 1.39 -20.52
N ASN A 254 16.59 2.01 -21.32
CA ASN A 254 17.71 1.31 -21.96
C ASN A 254 18.75 0.79 -20.94
N LEU A 255 18.95 1.47 -19.81
CA LEU A 255 19.78 0.98 -18.72
C LEU A 255 19.09 -0.16 -17.95
N LYS A 256 17.78 -0.07 -17.72
CA LYS A 256 16.98 -1.06 -17.00
C LYS A 256 16.81 -2.35 -17.79
N LEU A 257 16.45 -2.28 -19.08
CA LEU A 257 16.35 -3.44 -19.97
C LEU A 257 17.69 -4.18 -20.13
N LYS A 258 18.83 -3.48 -20.12
CA LYS A 258 20.17 -4.11 -20.11
C LYS A 258 20.50 -4.86 -18.81
N LYS A 259 19.85 -4.51 -17.70
CA LYS A 259 19.97 -5.22 -16.42
C LYS A 259 19.00 -6.39 -16.28
N ILE A 260 17.95 -6.48 -17.12
CA ILE A 260 17.02 -7.60 -17.09
C ILE A 260 17.72 -8.86 -17.63
N PRO A 261 17.85 -9.92 -16.82
CA PRO A 261 18.36 -11.20 -17.29
C PRO A 261 17.29 -11.88 -18.17
N LYS A 262 17.35 -11.63 -19.49
CA LYS A 262 16.35 -12.13 -20.46
C LYS A 262 16.09 -13.63 -20.37
N GLU A 263 17.09 -14.46 -20.06
CA GLU A 263 16.85 -15.90 -19.89
C GLU A 263 16.00 -16.21 -18.65
N ILE A 264 16.26 -15.56 -17.52
CA ILE A 264 15.54 -15.77 -16.25
C ILE A 264 14.06 -15.39 -16.39
N LEU A 265 13.77 -14.27 -17.08
CA LEU A 265 12.41 -13.85 -17.48
C LEU A 265 11.62 -14.95 -18.22
N HIS A 266 12.32 -15.84 -18.92
CA HIS A 266 11.75 -16.93 -19.72
C HIS A 266 12.05 -18.32 -19.13
N THR A 267 12.45 -18.43 -17.85
CA THR A 267 12.61 -19.72 -17.14
C THR A 267 11.89 -19.81 -15.80
N VAL A 268 11.73 -18.69 -15.07
CA VAL A 268 11.14 -18.69 -13.72
C VAL A 268 10.17 -17.53 -13.51
N PRO A 269 9.11 -17.69 -12.71
CA PRO A 269 8.22 -16.59 -12.36
C PRO A 269 8.98 -15.47 -11.64
N THR A 270 8.77 -14.22 -12.09
CA THR A 270 9.36 -13.01 -11.51
C THR A 270 8.41 -11.84 -11.64
N THR A 271 8.63 -10.76 -10.87
CA THR A 271 7.87 -9.49 -10.96
C THR A 271 7.83 -8.89 -12.36
N LEU A 272 8.80 -9.23 -13.23
CA LEU A 272 8.83 -8.80 -14.62
C LEU A 272 7.63 -9.28 -15.45
N LEU A 273 7.01 -10.41 -15.07
CA LEU A 273 5.78 -10.91 -15.69
C LEU A 273 4.60 -9.95 -15.49
N HIS A 274 4.64 -9.10 -14.46
CA HIS A 274 3.63 -8.07 -14.24
C HIS A 274 3.75 -6.90 -15.24
N SER A 275 4.78 -6.81 -16.09
CA SER A 275 5.01 -5.63 -16.97
C SER A 275 5.51 -5.99 -18.38
N LEU A 276 5.00 -7.08 -18.96
CA LEU A 276 5.42 -7.56 -20.28
C LEU A 276 5.06 -6.57 -21.41
N GLU A 277 4.01 -5.76 -21.23
CA GLU A 277 3.54 -4.78 -22.22
C GLU A 277 4.54 -3.64 -22.49
N GLY A 278 5.50 -3.44 -21.59
CA GLY A 278 6.63 -2.52 -21.79
C GLY A 278 7.85 -3.12 -22.49
N MET A 279 7.84 -4.44 -22.77
CA MET A 279 9.01 -5.20 -23.20
C MET A 279 8.91 -5.68 -24.66
N GLY A 280 10.05 -5.65 -25.36
CA GLY A 280 10.21 -6.21 -26.70
C GLY A 280 11.02 -7.50 -26.70
N GLU A 281 10.96 -8.24 -27.82
CA GLU A 281 11.72 -9.48 -28.06
C GLU A 281 11.45 -10.56 -27.00
N LEU A 282 10.17 -10.94 -26.86
CA LEU A 282 9.68 -11.95 -25.93
C LEU A 282 9.42 -13.31 -26.60
N ASP A 283 9.78 -14.40 -25.94
CA ASP A 283 9.44 -15.79 -26.34
C ASP A 283 8.16 -16.24 -25.63
N TRP A 284 7.03 -16.06 -26.29
CA TRP A 284 5.72 -16.47 -25.79
C TRP A 284 5.59 -17.98 -25.56
N GLY A 285 6.33 -18.81 -26.31
CA GLY A 285 6.37 -20.27 -26.12
C GLY A 285 7.11 -20.70 -24.84
N ARG A 286 7.88 -19.79 -24.23
CA ARG A 286 8.41 -19.92 -22.87
C ARG A 286 7.52 -19.21 -21.85
N LEU A 287 7.08 -17.98 -22.10
CA LEU A 287 6.28 -17.20 -21.14
C LEU A 287 4.94 -17.84 -20.78
N LEU A 288 4.23 -18.48 -21.72
CA LEU A 288 2.96 -19.17 -21.44
C LEU A 288 3.10 -20.35 -20.44
N LYS A 289 4.33 -20.80 -20.14
CA LYS A 289 4.61 -21.80 -19.10
C LYS A 289 4.78 -21.20 -17.69
N LEU A 290 4.84 -19.86 -17.61
CA LEU A 290 4.97 -19.07 -16.39
C LEU A 290 3.68 -18.27 -16.08
N GLN A 291 2.61 -18.52 -16.83
CA GLN A 291 1.28 -17.95 -16.63
C GLN A 291 0.66 -18.48 -15.33
N CYS A 292 -0.03 -17.61 -14.60
CA CYS A 292 -0.73 -17.97 -13.36
C CYS A 292 -1.91 -18.93 -13.62
N GLU A 293 -2.35 -19.67 -12.58
CA GLU A 293 -3.45 -20.64 -12.71
C GLU A 293 -4.75 -20.02 -13.24
N ASP A 294 -5.00 -18.74 -12.91
CA ASP A 294 -6.18 -17.98 -13.33
C ASP A 294 -6.13 -17.48 -14.78
N GLY A 295 -4.98 -17.62 -15.46
CA GLY A 295 -4.75 -17.15 -16.83
C GLY A 295 -4.03 -15.81 -16.95
N SER A 296 -3.72 -15.16 -15.82
CA SER A 296 -3.01 -13.88 -15.80
C SER A 296 -1.50 -14.03 -15.98
N PHE A 297 -0.85 -12.92 -16.35
CA PHE A 297 0.60 -12.73 -16.22
C PHE A 297 0.89 -11.91 -14.96
N LEU A 298 1.18 -12.64 -13.87
CA LEU A 298 1.35 -12.12 -12.51
C LEU A 298 0.32 -11.06 -12.14
N PHE A 299 -0.96 -11.41 -12.33
CA PHE A 299 -2.12 -10.64 -11.87
C PHE A 299 -2.28 -9.24 -12.49
N SER A 300 -1.51 -8.84 -13.52
CA SER A 300 -1.75 -7.56 -14.24
C SER A 300 -2.65 -7.75 -15.46
N PRO A 301 -3.75 -6.97 -15.57
CA PRO A 301 -4.57 -6.94 -16.77
C PRO A 301 -3.84 -6.41 -18.01
N ALA A 302 -3.03 -5.35 -17.93
CA ALA A 302 -2.26 -4.86 -19.10
C ALA A 302 -1.27 -5.89 -19.64
N SER A 303 -0.52 -6.55 -18.74
CA SER A 303 0.45 -7.59 -19.13
C SER A 303 -0.27 -8.78 -19.78
N THR A 304 -1.44 -9.15 -19.24
CA THR A 304 -2.29 -10.22 -19.77
C THR A 304 -2.98 -9.85 -21.09
N ALA A 305 -3.40 -8.59 -21.27
CA ALA A 305 -3.99 -8.07 -22.50
C ALA A 305 -2.97 -8.00 -23.64
N TYR A 306 -1.73 -7.61 -23.34
CA TYR A 306 -0.63 -7.69 -24.29
C TYR A 306 -0.32 -9.15 -24.65
N ALA A 307 -0.21 -10.05 -23.67
CA ALA A 307 0.01 -11.47 -23.92
C ALA A 307 -1.10 -12.09 -24.79
N LEU A 308 -2.37 -11.80 -24.50
CA LEU A 308 -3.51 -12.22 -25.33
C LEU A 308 -3.36 -11.71 -26.77
N SER A 309 -3.04 -10.42 -26.94
CA SER A 309 -2.85 -9.78 -28.25
C SER A 309 -1.66 -10.33 -29.05
N GLN A 310 -0.73 -11.07 -28.43
CA GLN A 310 0.39 -11.73 -29.12
C GLN A 310 0.20 -13.24 -29.33
N THR A 311 -0.79 -13.88 -28.67
CA THR A 311 -0.88 -15.35 -28.58
C THR A 311 -2.26 -15.95 -28.82
N ASN A 312 -3.34 -15.16 -28.72
CA ASN A 312 -4.73 -15.63 -28.66
C ASN A 312 -5.01 -16.67 -27.54
N ASP A 313 -4.22 -16.66 -26.46
CA ASP A 313 -4.38 -17.63 -25.36
C ASP A 313 -5.75 -17.53 -24.66
N GLN A 314 -6.40 -18.68 -24.51
CA GLN A 314 -7.77 -18.77 -24.02
C GLN A 314 -7.89 -18.59 -22.51
N LYS A 315 -6.84 -18.85 -21.73
CA LYS A 315 -6.86 -18.56 -20.29
C LYS A 315 -6.72 -17.06 -20.04
N SER A 316 -5.83 -16.38 -20.75
CA SER A 316 -5.72 -14.91 -20.70
C SER A 316 -7.00 -14.23 -21.16
N LEU A 317 -7.69 -14.74 -22.19
CA LEU A 317 -9.04 -14.29 -22.55
C LEU A 317 -10.06 -14.53 -21.41
N GLY A 318 -10.03 -15.70 -20.76
CA GLY A 318 -10.91 -16.03 -19.64
C GLY A 318 -10.73 -15.12 -18.42
N TYR A 319 -9.47 -14.87 -18.04
CA TYR A 319 -9.09 -13.91 -17.00
C TYR A 319 -9.65 -12.51 -17.30
N LEU A 320 -9.32 -11.96 -18.47
CA LEU A 320 -9.74 -10.61 -18.86
C LEU A 320 -11.27 -10.48 -18.93
N SER A 321 -11.95 -11.47 -19.50
CA SER A 321 -13.42 -11.49 -19.59
C SER A 321 -14.09 -11.47 -18.20
N LYS A 322 -13.53 -12.21 -17.22
CA LYS A 322 -14.03 -12.20 -15.84
C LYS A 322 -13.91 -10.82 -15.20
N ILE A 323 -12.75 -10.16 -15.32
CA ILE A 323 -12.50 -8.87 -14.67
C ILE A 323 -13.23 -7.72 -15.37
N VAL A 324 -13.27 -7.67 -16.70
CA VAL A 324 -14.03 -6.66 -17.46
C VAL A 324 -15.52 -6.72 -17.11
N HIS A 325 -16.05 -7.93 -16.91
CA HIS A 325 -17.42 -8.10 -16.42
C HIS A 325 -17.59 -7.60 -14.97
N LYS A 326 -16.72 -8.00 -14.03
CA LYS A 326 -16.81 -7.58 -12.61
C LYS A 326 -16.69 -6.06 -12.43
N PHE A 327 -15.81 -5.42 -13.21
CA PHE A 327 -15.50 -3.99 -13.13
C PHE A 327 -16.22 -3.12 -14.20
N ARG A 328 -17.19 -3.71 -14.93
CA ARG A 328 -18.08 -3.02 -15.89
C ARG A 328 -17.32 -2.21 -16.95
N GLY A 329 -16.52 -2.91 -17.76
CA GLY A 329 -15.70 -2.33 -18.82
C GLY A 329 -14.29 -1.95 -18.34
N GLY A 330 -14.18 -1.36 -17.16
CA GLY A 330 -12.88 -1.08 -16.51
C GLY A 330 -12.15 -2.35 -16.06
N VAL A 331 -10.87 -2.21 -15.72
CA VAL A 331 -10.07 -3.18 -14.94
C VAL A 331 -9.10 -2.46 -13.98
N PRO A 332 -8.80 -3.01 -12.79
CA PRO A 332 -7.73 -2.48 -11.92
C PRO A 332 -6.34 -2.73 -12.51
N ASN A 333 -5.29 -2.20 -11.87
CA ASN A 333 -3.90 -2.49 -12.31
C ASN A 333 -3.38 -3.87 -11.86
N VAL A 334 -4.03 -4.46 -10.84
CA VAL A 334 -3.74 -5.78 -10.29
C VAL A 334 -5.03 -6.49 -9.87
N TYR A 335 -5.19 -7.77 -10.20
CA TYR A 335 -6.32 -8.60 -9.73
C TYR A 335 -6.02 -10.11 -9.77
N PRO A 336 -6.44 -10.91 -8.77
CA PRO A 336 -7.09 -10.50 -7.51
C PRO A 336 -6.12 -9.79 -6.55
N VAL A 337 -6.65 -9.29 -5.44
CA VAL A 337 -5.88 -8.78 -4.28
C VAL A 337 -6.44 -9.34 -2.96
N ASP A 338 -6.87 -10.60 -3.00
CA ASP A 338 -7.66 -11.26 -1.97
C ASP A 338 -6.90 -11.51 -0.66
N LEU A 339 -5.64 -11.93 -0.73
CA LEU A 339 -4.83 -12.14 0.48
C LEU A 339 -4.45 -10.80 1.11
N PHE A 340 -3.98 -9.85 0.29
CA PHE A 340 -3.69 -8.48 0.70
C PHE A 340 -4.87 -7.82 1.43
N GLU A 341 -6.08 -7.93 0.88
CA GLU A 341 -7.28 -7.36 1.48
C GLU A 341 -7.61 -8.01 2.83
N ASN A 342 -7.59 -9.35 2.93
CA ASN A 342 -7.84 -10.06 4.19
C ASN A 342 -6.79 -9.72 5.25
N ILE A 343 -5.52 -9.63 4.86
CA ILE A 343 -4.39 -9.31 5.73
C ILE A 343 -4.51 -7.89 6.30
N TRP A 344 -4.67 -6.89 5.42
CA TRP A 344 -4.72 -5.50 5.85
C TRP A 344 -6.03 -5.16 6.55
N ALA A 345 -7.16 -5.79 6.21
CA ALA A 345 -8.40 -5.62 6.96
C ALA A 345 -8.21 -6.04 8.42
N VAL A 346 -7.63 -7.22 8.69
CA VAL A 346 -7.34 -7.68 10.05
C VAL A 346 -6.37 -6.74 10.77
N ASP A 347 -5.26 -6.34 10.13
CA ASP A 347 -4.28 -5.42 10.75
C ASP A 347 -4.89 -4.07 11.13
N ARG A 348 -5.62 -3.43 10.21
CA ARG A 348 -6.23 -2.12 10.48
C ARG A 348 -7.34 -2.24 11.52
N MET A 349 -8.19 -3.28 11.53
CA MET A 349 -9.18 -3.48 12.61
C MET A 349 -8.51 -3.68 14.00
N GLN A 350 -7.38 -4.39 14.06
CA GLN A 350 -6.61 -4.58 15.29
C GLN A 350 -5.99 -3.26 15.77
N ARG A 351 -5.22 -2.58 14.91
CA ARG A 351 -4.47 -1.36 15.25
C ARG A 351 -5.37 -0.15 15.50
N LEU A 352 -6.53 -0.06 14.85
CA LEU A 352 -7.56 0.94 15.18
C LEU A 352 -8.28 0.63 16.51
N GLY A 353 -7.98 -0.50 17.15
CA GLY A 353 -8.48 -0.86 18.46
C GLY A 353 -9.91 -1.41 18.48
N ILE A 354 -10.52 -1.68 17.31
CA ILE A 354 -11.95 -1.98 17.15
C ILE A 354 -12.25 -3.45 16.83
N SER A 355 -11.23 -4.28 16.57
CA SER A 355 -11.32 -5.73 16.26
C SER A 355 -12.24 -6.54 17.18
N ARG A 356 -12.41 -6.13 18.44
CA ARG A 356 -13.33 -6.73 19.42
C ARG A 356 -14.79 -6.86 18.94
N TYR A 357 -15.24 -5.99 18.04
CA TYR A 357 -16.60 -6.04 17.46
C TYR A 357 -16.74 -7.04 16.30
N PHE A 358 -15.62 -7.48 15.73
CA PHE A 358 -15.54 -8.16 14.45
C PHE A 358 -14.90 -9.55 14.54
N GLN A 359 -14.87 -10.16 15.73
CA GLN A 359 -14.17 -11.43 15.96
C GLN A 359 -14.62 -12.57 15.01
N PRO A 360 -15.93 -12.84 14.80
CA PRO A 360 -16.36 -13.88 13.85
C PRO A 360 -15.98 -13.59 12.39
N GLU A 361 -15.88 -12.31 12.01
CA GLU A 361 -15.49 -11.88 10.66
C GLU A 361 -13.96 -11.96 10.48
N ILE A 362 -13.19 -11.51 11.48
CA ILE A 362 -11.72 -11.63 11.52
C ILE A 362 -11.29 -13.09 11.47
N THR A 363 -11.94 -14.00 12.21
CA THR A 363 -11.63 -15.44 12.14
C THR A 363 -11.74 -15.98 10.71
N LYS A 364 -12.77 -15.60 9.94
CA LYS A 364 -12.88 -16.01 8.52
C LYS A 364 -11.72 -15.50 7.67
N CYS A 365 -11.25 -14.28 7.92
CA CYS A 365 -10.11 -13.71 7.21
C CYS A 365 -8.82 -14.48 7.54
N VAL A 366 -8.61 -14.82 8.82
CA VAL A 366 -7.48 -15.67 9.26
C VAL A 366 -7.56 -17.07 8.67
N ASP A 367 -8.74 -17.70 8.65
CA ASP A 367 -8.98 -19.01 8.03
C ASP A 367 -8.73 -18.98 6.52
N TYR A 368 -9.03 -17.86 5.84
CA TYR A 368 -8.76 -17.67 4.41
C TYR A 368 -7.26 -17.56 4.13
N ILE A 369 -6.53 -16.78 4.94
CA ILE A 369 -5.08 -16.64 4.84
C ILE A 369 -4.40 -17.99 5.11
N GLU A 370 -4.85 -18.74 6.13
CA GLU A 370 -4.31 -20.07 6.46
C GLU A 370 -4.52 -21.08 5.32
N LYS A 371 -5.71 -21.07 4.72
CA LYS A 371 -6.08 -21.93 3.58
C LYS A 371 -5.20 -21.74 2.33
N HIS A 372 -4.59 -20.57 2.18
CA HIS A 372 -3.79 -20.20 1.01
C HIS A 372 -2.31 -19.91 1.34
N TRP A 373 -1.85 -20.33 2.52
CA TRP A 373 -0.48 -20.15 2.99
C TRP A 373 0.47 -21.21 2.39
N ASP A 374 1.52 -20.79 1.65
CA ASP A 374 2.58 -21.68 1.16
C ASP A 374 3.84 -21.63 2.05
N GLN A 375 4.69 -22.67 1.93
CA GLN A 375 5.96 -22.77 2.66
C GLN A 375 7.03 -21.78 2.18
N LYS A 376 6.92 -21.23 0.96
CA LYS A 376 7.77 -20.14 0.44
C LYS A 376 7.25 -18.75 0.83
N GLY A 377 5.99 -18.63 1.26
CA GLY A 377 5.32 -17.38 1.60
C GLY A 377 3.95 -17.25 0.96
N ILE A 378 3.52 -16.00 0.77
CA ILE A 378 2.36 -15.60 -0.02
C ILE A 378 2.70 -14.32 -0.79
N CYS A 379 1.78 -13.84 -1.62
CA CYS A 379 1.75 -12.45 -2.07
C CYS A 379 0.32 -11.92 -1.93
N TRP A 380 0.05 -10.73 -2.47
CA TRP A 380 -1.26 -10.09 -2.47
C TRP A 380 -2.43 -10.95 -3.01
N ALA A 381 -2.12 -11.96 -3.83
CA ALA A 381 -3.06 -12.85 -4.48
C ALA A 381 -2.79 -14.33 -4.14
N ARG A 382 -3.87 -15.11 -3.98
CA ARG A 382 -3.75 -16.57 -3.80
C ARG A 382 -3.14 -17.28 -5.02
N ASN A 383 -2.60 -18.48 -4.79
CA ASN A 383 -2.10 -19.40 -5.82
C ASN A 383 -1.03 -18.78 -6.74
N SER A 384 -0.16 -17.93 -6.19
CA SER A 384 1.02 -17.38 -6.86
C SER A 384 2.23 -18.30 -6.73
N GLU A 385 3.12 -18.31 -7.73
CA GLU A 385 4.50 -18.83 -7.59
C GLU A 385 5.52 -17.72 -7.27
N VAL A 386 5.09 -16.45 -7.29
CA VAL A 386 5.90 -15.29 -6.87
C VAL A 386 5.36 -14.81 -5.53
N HIS A 387 6.19 -14.92 -4.50
CA HIS A 387 5.89 -14.50 -3.12
C HIS A 387 6.59 -13.17 -2.82
N ASP A 388 6.00 -12.36 -1.95
CA ASP A 388 6.60 -11.11 -1.46
C ASP A 388 6.71 -11.08 0.07
N ILE A 389 7.67 -10.32 0.58
CA ILE A 389 7.98 -10.31 2.02
C ILE A 389 6.94 -9.57 2.86
N ASP A 390 6.14 -8.67 2.28
CA ASP A 390 5.23 -7.80 3.03
C ASP A 390 3.97 -8.57 3.42
N ASP A 391 3.27 -9.13 2.43
CA ASP A 391 2.11 -10.00 2.67
C ASP A 391 2.55 -11.28 3.42
N THR A 392 3.74 -11.82 3.15
CA THR A 392 4.29 -12.95 3.94
C THR A 392 4.51 -12.55 5.40
N ALA A 393 5.18 -11.44 5.70
CA ALA A 393 5.43 -11.02 7.08
C ALA A 393 4.13 -10.70 7.84
N MET A 394 3.20 -10.03 7.18
CA MET A 394 1.90 -9.70 7.73
C MET A 394 1.04 -10.94 7.97
N GLY A 395 0.92 -11.83 6.98
CA GLY A 395 0.21 -13.10 7.09
C GLY A 395 0.79 -14.00 8.19
N PHE A 396 2.11 -14.17 8.24
CA PHE A 396 2.81 -14.91 9.30
C PHE A 396 2.46 -14.39 10.70
N ARG A 397 2.56 -13.07 10.90
CA ARG A 397 2.26 -12.42 12.18
C ARG A 397 0.79 -12.58 12.55
N ILE A 398 -0.13 -12.41 11.61
CA ILE A 398 -1.57 -12.57 11.84
C ILE A 398 -1.90 -14.03 12.19
N LEU A 399 -1.43 -15.00 11.40
CA LEU A 399 -1.65 -16.42 11.65
C LEU A 399 -1.12 -16.84 13.04
N ARG A 400 0.13 -16.49 13.35
CA ARG A 400 0.75 -16.82 14.64
C ARG A 400 0.05 -16.16 15.83
N THR A 401 -0.34 -14.89 15.73
CA THR A 401 -1.03 -14.19 16.84
C THR A 401 -2.47 -14.66 17.07
N HIS A 402 -3.09 -15.34 16.10
CA HIS A 402 -4.35 -16.05 16.29
C HIS A 402 -4.16 -17.56 16.58
N GLY A 403 -2.93 -17.99 16.91
CA GLY A 403 -2.63 -19.35 17.35
C GLY A 403 -2.54 -20.40 16.25
N ARG A 404 -2.36 -20.01 14.98
CA ARG A 404 -2.06 -20.94 13.89
C ARG A 404 -0.59 -21.33 13.86
N GLN A 405 -0.31 -22.54 13.39
CA GLN A 405 1.05 -23.09 13.35
C GLN A 405 1.75 -22.71 12.05
N VAL A 406 2.53 -21.62 12.08
CA VAL A 406 3.36 -21.15 10.96
C VAL A 406 4.84 -21.23 11.29
N SER A 407 5.61 -21.82 10.38
CA SER A 407 7.07 -21.94 10.49
C SER A 407 7.75 -20.63 10.07
N PRO A 408 8.78 -20.16 10.81
CA PRO A 408 9.56 -18.98 10.43
C PRO A 408 10.48 -19.25 9.23
N ASP A 409 10.66 -20.53 8.84
CA ASP A 409 11.46 -20.92 7.69
C ASP A 409 10.98 -20.31 6.37
N VAL A 410 9.73 -19.85 6.32
CA VAL A 410 9.18 -19.05 5.22
C VAL A 410 10.08 -17.86 4.85
N PHE A 411 10.73 -17.22 5.82
CA PHE A 411 11.59 -16.07 5.59
C PHE A 411 12.94 -16.43 4.94
N LYS A 412 13.34 -17.71 4.93
CA LYS A 412 14.51 -18.21 4.20
C LYS A 412 14.37 -18.09 2.67
N TYR A 413 13.15 -17.88 2.16
CA TYR A 413 12.92 -17.58 0.74
C TYR A 413 13.32 -16.13 0.37
N PHE A 414 13.33 -15.23 1.36
CA PHE A 414 13.58 -13.79 1.19
C PHE A 414 14.94 -13.33 1.75
N GLU A 415 15.60 -14.18 2.54
CA GLU A 415 16.95 -13.98 3.05
C GLU A 415 18.00 -14.33 1.99
N LYS A 416 19.05 -13.52 1.90
CA LYS A 416 20.27 -13.85 1.17
C LYS A 416 21.47 -13.11 1.75
N ASP A 417 22.54 -13.86 2.04
CA ASP A 417 23.83 -13.34 2.54
C ASP A 417 23.70 -12.52 3.84
N GLY A 418 22.63 -12.74 4.61
CA GLY A 418 22.29 -11.99 5.84
C GLY A 418 21.37 -10.78 5.62
N GLU A 419 21.01 -10.45 4.38
CA GLU A 419 20.07 -9.37 4.04
C GLU A 419 18.69 -9.92 3.66
N PHE A 420 17.64 -9.10 3.80
CA PHE A 420 16.26 -9.45 3.44
C PHE A 420 15.72 -8.55 2.32
N PHE A 421 14.96 -9.14 1.39
CA PHE A 421 14.48 -8.49 0.17
C PHE A 421 12.98 -8.68 -0.04
N CYS A 422 12.32 -7.72 -0.68
CA CYS A 422 10.88 -7.78 -0.96
C CYS A 422 10.47 -8.96 -1.84
N PHE A 423 11.35 -9.40 -2.75
CA PHE A 423 11.12 -10.53 -3.64
C PHE A 423 12.41 -11.34 -3.79
N ALA A 424 12.32 -12.66 -3.79
CA ALA A 424 13.46 -13.55 -4.03
C ALA A 424 14.17 -13.21 -5.36
N GLY A 425 15.51 -13.21 -5.32
CA GLY A 425 16.36 -12.93 -6.49
C GLY A 425 16.38 -11.47 -6.97
N GLN A 426 15.77 -10.52 -6.24
CA GLN A 426 15.74 -9.10 -6.56
C GLN A 426 16.33 -8.26 -5.44
N SER A 427 16.88 -7.08 -5.76
CA SER A 427 17.47 -6.15 -4.79
C SER A 427 16.48 -5.11 -4.26
N ASN A 428 15.17 -5.40 -4.31
CA ASN A 428 14.13 -4.46 -3.89
C ASN A 428 13.98 -4.51 -2.36
N GLN A 429 14.06 -3.36 -1.70
CA GLN A 429 13.91 -3.21 -0.26
C GLN A 429 13.01 -1.99 0.00
N ALA A 430 11.85 -2.23 0.63
CA ALA A 430 10.83 -1.22 0.88
C ALA A 430 10.71 -0.90 2.38
N ILE A 431 10.29 0.32 2.72
CA ILE A 431 10.08 0.72 4.11
C ILE A 431 8.93 -0.08 4.70
N THR A 432 7.82 -0.23 3.97
CA THR A 432 6.64 -1.02 4.37
C THR A 432 6.95 -2.49 4.62
N GLY A 433 7.49 -3.18 3.62
CA GLY A 433 7.83 -4.60 3.73
C GLY A 433 8.83 -4.92 4.85
N LEU A 434 9.87 -4.09 5.03
CA LEU A 434 10.82 -4.30 6.12
C LEU A 434 10.30 -3.82 7.49
N PHE A 435 9.40 -2.83 7.54
CA PHE A 435 8.63 -2.49 8.75
C PHE A 435 7.74 -3.64 9.20
N ASN A 436 7.05 -4.30 8.27
CA ASN A 436 6.21 -5.45 8.58
C ASN A 436 7.04 -6.71 8.90
N LEU A 437 8.20 -6.93 8.27
CA LEU A 437 9.18 -7.93 8.72
C LEU A 437 9.66 -7.66 10.15
N TYR A 438 9.97 -6.41 10.50
CA TYR A 438 10.34 -6.02 11.87
C TYR A 438 9.19 -6.23 12.87
N ARG A 439 7.93 -6.06 12.46
CA ARG A 439 6.75 -6.39 13.29
C ARG A 439 6.55 -7.90 13.44
N ALA A 440 6.79 -8.67 12.38
CA ALA A 440 6.63 -10.12 12.35
C ALA A 440 7.73 -10.86 13.15
N SER A 441 8.98 -10.42 13.04
CA SER A 441 10.11 -11.00 13.76
C SER A 441 10.02 -10.82 15.29
N GLN A 442 9.17 -9.92 15.79
CA GLN A 442 8.94 -9.75 17.23
C GLN A 442 7.93 -10.75 17.83
N VAL A 443 7.28 -11.59 17.02
CA VAL A 443 6.49 -12.74 17.50
C VAL A 443 7.27 -14.06 17.38
N LEU A 444 8.60 -14.01 17.54
CA LEU A 444 9.45 -15.19 17.60
C LEU A 444 9.23 -16.05 18.86
N PHE A 445 9.56 -17.33 18.71
CA PHE A 445 9.81 -18.28 19.80
C PHE A 445 11.33 -18.51 19.96
N PRO A 446 11.81 -18.98 21.13
CA PRO A 446 13.23 -19.23 21.35
C PRO A 446 13.80 -20.27 20.38
N GLY A 447 14.92 -19.94 19.73
CA GLY A 447 15.59 -20.81 18.75
C GLY A 447 15.19 -20.59 17.29
N GLU A 448 14.32 -19.61 16.99
CA GLU A 448 13.96 -19.24 15.62
C GLU A 448 14.96 -18.23 15.03
N GLU A 449 16.22 -18.66 14.85
CA GLU A 449 17.38 -17.83 14.43
C GLU A 449 17.09 -16.91 13.22
N ILE A 450 16.31 -17.38 12.24
CA ILE A 450 15.92 -16.59 11.05
C ILE A 450 15.11 -15.33 11.43
N LEU A 451 14.31 -15.36 12.50
CA LEU A 451 13.60 -14.18 13.00
C LEU A 451 14.51 -13.27 13.83
N GLU A 452 15.50 -13.82 14.53
CA GLU A 452 16.51 -13.01 15.24
C GLU A 452 17.32 -12.18 14.22
N ASN A 453 17.77 -12.82 13.13
CA ASN A 453 18.42 -12.17 12.00
C ASN A 453 17.51 -11.13 11.31
N ALA A 454 16.25 -11.50 11.00
CA ALA A 454 15.29 -10.60 10.38
C ALA A 454 14.99 -9.36 11.24
N LYS A 455 14.96 -9.53 12.57
CA LYS A 455 14.75 -8.45 13.53
C LYS A 455 15.92 -7.48 13.57
N GLU A 456 17.16 -7.98 13.63
CA GLU A 456 18.35 -7.13 13.62
C GLU A 456 18.47 -6.38 12.29
N TYR A 457 18.35 -7.09 11.17
CA TYR A 457 18.44 -6.52 9.83
C TYR A 457 17.41 -5.40 9.61
N ALA A 458 16.12 -5.70 9.84
CA ALA A 458 15.06 -4.74 9.60
C ALA A 458 15.11 -3.55 10.59
N TYR A 459 15.44 -3.78 11.87
CA TYR A 459 15.62 -2.69 12.83
C TYR A 459 16.73 -1.73 12.38
N LYS A 460 17.88 -2.27 11.95
CA LYS A 460 19.02 -1.49 11.46
C LYS A 460 18.62 -0.67 10.23
N PHE A 461 18.06 -1.31 9.20
CA PHE A 461 17.61 -0.66 7.97
C PHE A 461 16.64 0.49 8.25
N LEU A 462 15.62 0.25 9.09
CA LEU A 462 14.62 1.26 9.42
C LEU A 462 15.19 2.41 10.27
N ARG A 463 16.17 2.16 11.16
CA ARG A 463 16.90 3.22 11.88
C ARG A 463 17.81 4.04 10.97
N GLU A 464 18.49 3.42 10.00
CA GLU A 464 19.32 4.10 9.00
C GLU A 464 18.46 4.99 8.08
N LYS A 465 17.29 4.50 7.65
CA LYS A 465 16.28 5.29 6.91
C LYS A 465 15.66 6.40 7.77
N GLN A 466 15.39 6.16 9.05
CA GLN A 466 14.93 7.20 9.99
C GLN A 466 15.97 8.31 10.15
N ALA A 467 17.23 7.96 10.38
CA ALA A 467 18.33 8.92 10.55
C ALA A 467 18.62 9.75 9.28
N SER A 468 18.34 9.17 8.09
CA SER A 468 18.51 9.83 6.80
C SER A 468 17.29 10.65 6.34
N ASN A 469 16.18 10.62 7.10
CA ASN A 469 14.88 11.17 6.71
C ASN A 469 14.32 10.56 5.41
N GLU A 470 14.56 9.25 5.21
CA GLU A 470 14.15 8.45 4.05
C GLU A 470 13.01 7.46 4.40
N LEU A 471 12.15 7.80 5.36
CA LEU A 471 10.93 7.03 5.69
C LEU A 471 9.77 7.38 4.75
N LEU A 472 10.02 7.22 3.44
CA LEU A 472 9.07 7.32 2.35
C LEU A 472 9.04 5.97 1.64
N ASP A 473 7.85 5.50 1.23
CA ASP A 473 7.71 4.17 0.65
C ASP A 473 7.36 4.20 -0.84
N LYS A 474 7.85 3.18 -1.56
CA LYS A 474 7.64 3.04 -3.00
C LYS A 474 6.22 2.60 -3.37
N TRP A 475 5.51 1.91 -2.47
CA TRP A 475 4.25 1.24 -2.78
C TRP A 475 3.04 1.92 -2.16
N ILE A 476 3.23 2.91 -1.29
CA ILE A 476 2.13 3.62 -0.62
C ILE A 476 2.51 5.06 -0.20
N ILE A 477 1.62 6.00 -0.51
CA ILE A 477 1.57 7.34 0.07
C ILE A 477 0.63 7.26 1.28
N THR A 478 1.18 7.31 2.49
CA THR A 478 0.37 7.44 3.71
C THR A 478 0.56 8.78 4.41
N LYS A 479 -0.38 9.08 5.29
CA LYS A 479 -0.40 10.29 6.10
C LYS A 479 0.74 10.42 7.13
N ASP A 480 1.23 9.33 7.73
CA ASP A 480 2.30 9.37 8.75
C ASP A 480 3.11 8.04 8.87
N LEU A 481 3.68 7.57 7.77
CA LEU A 481 4.65 6.45 7.80
C LEU A 481 5.83 6.70 8.76
N PRO A 482 6.45 7.90 8.84
CA PRO A 482 7.55 8.16 9.77
C PRO A 482 7.13 7.97 11.24
N GLY A 483 5.90 8.35 11.60
CA GLY A 483 5.33 8.10 12.93
C GLY A 483 4.99 6.63 13.18
N GLU A 484 4.44 5.91 12.19
CA GLU A 484 4.18 4.46 12.31
C GLU A 484 5.47 3.69 12.59
N VAL A 485 6.52 3.95 11.80
CA VAL A 485 7.85 3.31 11.93
C VAL A 485 8.54 3.73 13.22
N GLY A 486 8.60 5.05 13.50
CA GLY A 486 9.27 5.58 14.69
C GLY A 486 8.70 5.00 15.99
N LEU A 487 7.38 4.91 16.11
CA LEU A 487 6.72 4.33 17.28
C LEU A 487 7.13 2.87 17.51
N ALA A 488 7.21 2.04 16.45
CA ALA A 488 7.59 0.62 16.59
C ALA A 488 9.09 0.43 16.90
N LEU A 489 9.95 1.33 16.42
CA LEU A 489 11.39 1.30 16.72
C LEU A 489 11.71 1.77 18.15
N ASP A 490 10.88 2.64 18.72
CA ASP A 490 11.02 3.17 20.09
C ASP A 490 10.22 2.34 21.12
N VAL A 491 9.12 1.71 20.73
CA VAL A 491 8.25 0.86 21.56
C VAL A 491 8.13 -0.54 20.92
N PRO A 492 9.00 -1.50 21.31
CA PRO A 492 8.91 -2.89 20.83
C PRO A 492 7.58 -3.56 21.20
N TYR A 493 7.22 -4.62 20.47
CA TYR A 493 5.94 -5.33 20.62
C TYR A 493 5.62 -5.74 22.07
N TYR A 494 6.60 -6.25 22.83
CA TYR A 494 6.41 -6.64 24.23
C TYR A 494 6.19 -5.47 25.20
N ALA A 495 6.40 -4.22 24.76
CA ALA A 495 6.06 -2.99 25.46
C ALA A 495 4.82 -2.27 24.88
N SER A 496 4.29 -2.74 23.75
CA SER A 496 3.12 -2.12 23.09
C SER A 496 1.83 -2.46 23.84
N LEU A 497 1.40 -1.55 24.71
CA LEU A 497 0.09 -1.65 25.36
C LEU A 497 -1.01 -1.35 24.32
N PRO A 498 -2.02 -2.23 24.09
CA PRO A 498 -2.94 -2.11 22.96
C PRO A 498 -3.69 -0.78 22.84
N ARG A 499 -4.01 -0.11 23.96
CA ARG A 499 -4.64 1.21 23.95
C ARG A 499 -3.68 2.35 23.61
N VAL A 500 -2.38 2.20 23.86
CA VAL A 500 -1.34 3.17 23.47
C VAL A 500 -1.12 3.10 21.97
N GLU A 501 -0.88 1.90 21.43
CA GLU A 501 -0.76 1.67 19.98
C GLU A 501 -2.01 2.17 19.23
N SER A 502 -3.21 1.81 19.71
CA SER A 502 -4.46 2.31 19.13
C SER A 502 -4.53 3.83 19.15
N ARG A 503 -4.12 4.48 20.25
CA ARG A 503 -4.22 5.93 20.39
C ARG A 503 -3.28 6.67 19.45
N PHE A 504 -2.08 6.15 19.17
CA PHE A 504 -1.20 6.73 18.14
C PHE A 504 -1.68 6.39 16.73
N PHE A 505 -2.05 5.14 16.45
CA PHE A 505 -2.42 4.73 15.10
C PHE A 505 -3.69 5.43 14.58
N ILE A 506 -4.64 5.76 15.45
CA ILE A 506 -5.82 6.60 15.11
C ILE A 506 -5.41 8.01 14.64
N GLN A 507 -4.25 8.54 15.04
CA GLN A 507 -3.72 9.79 14.49
C GLN A 507 -2.93 9.58 13.20
N GLN A 508 -2.28 8.44 13.02
CA GLN A 508 -1.39 8.15 11.88
C GLN A 508 -2.15 7.74 10.62
N TYR A 509 -3.18 6.88 10.76
CA TYR A 509 -4.02 6.38 9.68
C TYR A 509 -4.65 7.52 8.86
N GLY A 510 -4.47 7.51 7.53
CA GLY A 510 -5.06 8.48 6.59
C GLY A 510 -6.49 8.15 6.21
N GLY A 511 -6.85 6.87 6.18
CA GLY A 511 -8.18 6.44 5.76
C GLY A 511 -8.34 6.65 4.26
N GLU A 512 -9.30 7.49 3.84
CA GLU A 512 -9.56 7.68 2.40
C GLU A 512 -8.52 8.53 1.68
N GLU A 513 -7.59 9.14 2.42
CA GLU A 513 -6.44 9.87 1.86
C GLU A 513 -5.26 8.95 1.49
N ASP A 514 -5.10 7.79 2.13
CA ASP A 514 -3.98 6.87 1.86
C ASP A 514 -4.10 6.27 0.43
N VAL A 515 -3.01 6.28 -0.34
CA VAL A 515 -2.95 5.81 -1.74
C VAL A 515 -1.86 4.78 -1.94
N TRP A 516 -2.20 3.67 -2.61
CA TRP A 516 -1.24 2.67 -3.03
C TRP A 516 -0.70 2.97 -4.44
N ILE A 517 0.56 2.62 -4.67
CA ILE A 517 1.29 2.90 -5.91
C ILE A 517 1.48 1.57 -6.65
N GLY A 518 0.56 1.29 -7.57
CA GLY A 518 0.63 0.18 -8.51
C GLY A 518 1.35 0.59 -9.80
N LYS A 519 0.96 0.01 -10.94
CA LYS A 519 1.25 0.64 -12.26
C LYS A 519 0.66 2.04 -12.38
N THR A 520 -0.44 2.25 -11.68
CA THR A 520 -1.15 3.52 -11.48
C THR A 520 -1.46 3.66 -10.00
N LEU A 521 -1.84 4.85 -9.57
CA LEU A 521 -2.35 5.05 -8.22
C LEU A 521 -3.65 4.25 -8.02
N TYR A 522 -3.80 3.62 -6.85
CA TYR A 522 -4.99 2.85 -6.50
C TYR A 522 -5.36 2.95 -5.02
N ARG A 523 -6.61 2.60 -4.72
CA ARG A 523 -7.23 2.61 -3.40
C ARG A 523 -8.06 1.34 -3.24
N SER A 524 -8.14 0.84 -2.02
CA SER A 524 -8.99 -0.29 -1.65
C SER A 524 -10.06 0.20 -0.65
N PRO A 525 -11.33 0.32 -1.07
CA PRO A 525 -12.41 0.88 -0.23
C PRO A 525 -12.68 0.06 1.04
N SER A 526 -12.56 -1.27 0.97
CA SER A 526 -12.66 -2.19 2.10
C SER A 526 -11.61 -1.96 3.20
N LEU A 527 -10.41 -1.49 2.83
CA LEU A 527 -9.33 -1.10 3.75
C LEU A 527 -9.50 0.33 4.31
N THR A 528 -10.54 1.04 3.89
CA THR A 528 -10.73 2.49 4.08
C THR A 528 -11.88 2.78 5.06
N LEU A 529 -11.55 3.03 6.33
CA LEU A 529 -12.51 3.46 7.33
C LEU A 529 -12.52 4.99 7.52
N GLN A 530 -13.70 5.57 7.37
CA GLN A 530 -13.99 6.96 7.73
C GLN A 530 -13.51 7.31 9.16
N PRO A 531 -12.69 8.37 9.36
CA PRO A 531 -12.17 8.74 10.69
C PRO A 531 -13.25 8.96 11.75
N SER A 532 -14.43 9.45 11.34
CA SER A 532 -15.59 9.55 12.24
C SER A 532 -16.01 8.19 12.80
N THR A 533 -16.01 7.13 12.00
CA THR A 533 -16.35 5.77 12.45
C THR A 533 -15.35 5.25 13.47
N ILE A 534 -14.06 5.51 13.28
CA ILE A 534 -12.99 5.07 14.18
C ILE A 534 -13.11 5.73 15.55
N ILE A 535 -13.39 7.04 15.57
CA ILE A 535 -13.57 7.82 16.81
C ILE A 535 -14.85 7.41 17.55
N PHE A 536 -15.94 7.11 16.83
CA PHE A 536 -17.20 6.64 17.44
C PHE A 536 -17.16 5.19 17.99
N LEU A 537 -16.09 4.42 17.73
CA LEU A 537 -15.97 3.01 18.13
C LEU A 537 -14.87 2.73 19.20
N ASN A 538 -14.19 3.77 19.70
CA ASN A 538 -13.14 3.65 20.73
C ASN A 538 -13.52 4.30 22.06
#